data_AF-A0AAD8LBN5-F1
#
_entry.id   AF-A0AAD8LBN5-F1
#
_cell.length_a   1.000
_cell.length_b   1.000
_cell.length_c   1.000
_cell.angle_alpha   90.00
_cell.angle_beta   90.00
_cell.angle_gamma   90.00
#
_symmetry.space_group_name_H-M   'P 1'
#
loop_
_entity.id
_entity.type
_entity.pdbx_description
1 polymer ?
#
loop_
_entity_poly.entity_id
_entity_poly.type
_entity_poly.pdbx_seq_one_letter_code
_entity_poly.pdbx_strand_id
1 'polypeptide(L)'
;MCLKCGFLYLYNYGVLESLKLWLQHVVLQHNVAVDLSIHTCIVCFTYWSRKNLGFASLKNFELVNFVRIYVSSMNRTQNEDTVRNSGVGGVCMMSNQWREEQHSSFINFISRFLSANSFRLNVVPIAPDFIFNCGGVSIAFIFVVNYNCDNPGPIFSRAQKLKSQFGHLYVVVILPTKEQNDSFVRSYFRFGMDIGKPTFVPALDLEMGFEKIVRIAHARGVCKKQDIVSKLKTERERSVQGLDVYLGVVSSIPHVETHDANALIQTVGSIEAIAKASKESIVENTDISSEKAETISRFFRDPKFYLSPRIC
;
A
#
# COMPACT_ATOMS: atom_id res chain seq x y z
N MET A 1 -9.42 23.00 41.21
CA MET A 1 -8.96 21.60 41.19
C MET A 1 -8.21 21.35 39.89
N CYS A 2 -7.01 20.79 39.99
CA CYS A 2 -5.93 20.90 39.02
C CYS A 2 -6.11 19.98 37.78
N LEU A 3 -5.87 20.53 36.57
CA LEU A 3 -5.97 19.85 35.24
C LEU A 3 -5.08 18.60 35.07
N LYS A 4 -4.23 18.26 36.05
CA LYS A 4 -3.34 17.10 36.02
C LYS A 4 -4.01 15.77 36.37
N CYS A 5 -5.17 15.76 37.04
CA CYS A 5 -5.83 14.50 37.41
C CYS A 5 -6.90 14.02 36.40
N GLY A 6 -7.38 14.89 35.51
CA GLY A 6 -8.34 14.51 34.46
C GLY A 6 -7.70 13.87 33.22
N PHE A 7 -6.41 14.12 32.98
CA PHE A 7 -5.72 13.66 31.77
C PHE A 7 -5.15 12.25 31.85
N LEU A 8 -5.01 11.67 33.05
CA LEU A 8 -4.69 10.25 33.20
C LEU A 8 -5.90 9.33 32.91
N TYR A 9 -7.12 9.85 33.02
CA TYR A 9 -8.35 9.09 32.69
C TYR A 9 -8.64 9.06 31.18
N LEU A 10 -8.07 10.01 30.41
CA LEU A 10 -8.22 10.11 28.96
C LEU A 10 -7.05 9.51 28.17
N TYR A 11 -6.02 8.99 28.84
CA TYR A 11 -4.91 8.26 28.20
C TYR A 11 -5.26 6.81 27.82
N ASN A 12 -6.48 6.36 28.13
CA ASN A 12 -6.98 4.99 27.88
C ASN A 12 -8.09 4.90 26.82
N TYR A 13 -8.43 6.02 26.16
CA TYR A 13 -9.35 6.00 25.02
C TYR A 13 -8.57 6.18 23.73
N GLY A 14 -8.75 5.21 22.84
CA GLY A 14 -8.03 5.11 21.57
C GLY A 14 -8.06 6.41 20.78
N VAL A 15 -6.89 6.76 20.26
CA VAL A 15 -6.57 7.91 19.40
C VAL A 15 -7.52 8.09 18.20
N LEU A 16 -8.36 7.09 17.87
CA LEU A 16 -9.38 7.17 16.81
C LEU A 16 -10.72 7.80 17.26
N GLU A 17 -11.18 7.53 18.48
CA GLU A 17 -12.49 8.01 18.96
C GLU A 17 -12.42 9.48 19.37
N SER A 18 -11.29 9.89 19.97
CA SER A 18 -11.02 11.30 20.29
C SER A 18 -10.82 12.16 19.04
N LEU A 19 -10.29 11.60 17.94
CA LEU A 19 -10.19 12.31 16.67
C LEU A 19 -11.57 12.50 16.03
N LYS A 20 -12.43 11.47 16.07
CA LYS A 20 -13.81 11.52 15.57
C LYS A 20 -14.67 12.52 16.33
N LEU A 21 -14.61 12.51 17.66
CA LEU A 21 -15.39 13.42 18.50
C LEU A 21 -14.88 14.86 18.39
N TRP A 22 -13.57 15.07 18.25
CA TRP A 22 -13.01 16.41 18.01
C TRP A 22 -13.38 16.96 16.62
N LEU A 23 -13.32 16.12 15.57
CA LEU A 23 -13.75 16.49 14.21
C LEU A 23 -15.26 16.79 14.14
N GLN A 24 -16.11 16.03 14.85
CA GLN A 24 -17.54 16.31 14.93
C GLN A 24 -17.85 17.60 15.70
N HIS A 25 -17.13 17.88 16.79
CA HIS A 25 -17.39 19.08 17.61
C HIS A 25 -16.96 20.38 16.92
N VAL A 26 -15.87 20.39 16.14
CA VAL A 26 -15.39 21.56 15.38
C VAL A 26 -16.32 21.90 14.20
N VAL A 27 -16.87 20.89 13.52
CA VAL A 27 -17.81 21.07 12.39
C VAL A 27 -19.17 21.60 12.88
N LEU A 28 -19.62 21.17 14.06
CA LEU A 28 -20.92 21.57 14.61
C LEU A 28 -20.93 22.98 15.25
N GLN A 29 -19.79 23.50 15.72
CA GLN A 29 -19.72 24.79 16.41
C GLN A 29 -19.49 26.00 15.49
N HIS A 30 -18.85 25.82 14.33
CA HIS A 30 -18.44 26.95 13.49
C HIS A 30 -19.21 27.09 12.17
N ASN A 31 -20.10 26.16 11.84
CA ASN A 31 -20.93 26.17 10.62
C ASN A 31 -20.17 26.55 9.34
N VAL A 32 -18.90 26.15 9.24
CA VAL A 32 -18.08 26.30 8.04
C VAL A 32 -18.06 24.95 7.35
N ALA A 33 -18.56 24.90 6.12
CA ALA A 33 -18.33 23.79 5.21
C ALA A 33 -16.84 23.78 4.86
N VAL A 34 -16.03 23.03 5.62
CA VAL A 34 -14.62 22.85 5.31
C VAL A 34 -14.49 21.61 4.46
N ASP A 35 -14.20 21.82 3.18
CA ASP A 35 -13.65 20.80 2.28
C ASP A 35 -12.26 20.42 2.81
N LEU A 36 -12.23 19.47 3.77
CA LEU A 36 -10.99 19.02 4.39
C LEU A 36 -10.25 18.11 3.42
N SER A 37 -9.42 18.73 2.58
CA SER A 37 -8.40 18.01 1.83
C SER A 37 -7.53 17.19 2.79
N ILE A 38 -7.20 15.97 2.37
CA ILE A 38 -6.41 14.93 3.05
C ILE A 38 -5.10 15.50 3.64
N HIS A 39 -4.57 16.56 3.04
CA HIS A 39 -3.36 17.25 3.50
C HIS A 39 -3.56 17.92 4.86
N THR A 40 -4.74 18.47 5.14
CA THR A 40 -5.04 19.19 6.39
C THR A 40 -5.11 18.25 7.59
N CYS A 41 -5.72 17.07 7.43
CA CYS A 41 -5.78 16.06 8.50
C CYS A 41 -4.40 15.49 8.86
N ILE A 42 -3.55 15.24 7.85
CA ILE A 42 -2.19 14.73 8.06
C ILE A 42 -1.29 15.79 8.69
N VAL A 43 -1.41 17.05 8.26
CA VAL A 43 -0.65 18.20 8.81
C VAL A 43 -1.07 18.50 10.25
N CYS A 44 -2.38 18.45 10.59
CA CYS A 44 -2.85 18.66 11.96
C CYS A 44 -2.37 17.57 12.93
N PHE A 45 -2.37 16.30 12.50
CA PHE A 45 -1.89 15.19 13.34
C PHE A 45 -0.37 15.23 13.56
N THR A 46 0.41 15.55 12.52
CA THR A 46 1.87 15.69 12.61
C THR A 46 2.30 16.93 13.39
N TYR A 47 1.58 18.05 13.27
CA TYR A 47 1.82 19.27 14.05
C TYR A 47 1.51 19.08 15.54
N TRP A 48 0.40 18.40 15.87
CA TRP A 48 0.03 18.09 17.26
C TRP A 48 1.01 17.12 17.94
N SER A 49 1.50 16.12 17.20
CA SER A 49 2.52 15.16 17.67
C SER A 49 3.87 15.84 17.95
N ARG A 50 4.30 16.78 17.08
CA ARG A 50 5.51 17.59 17.28
C ARG A 50 5.44 18.53 18.50
N LYS A 51 4.28 19.13 18.78
CA LYS A 51 4.14 20.10 19.87
C LYS A 51 4.00 19.49 21.27
N ASN A 52 3.47 18.27 21.38
CA ASN A 52 3.09 17.70 22.68
C ASN A 52 3.91 16.49 23.13
N LEU A 53 4.59 15.77 22.22
CA LEU A 53 5.25 14.50 22.57
C LEU A 53 6.77 14.51 22.45
N GLY A 54 7.38 15.59 21.94
CA GLY A 54 8.80 15.86 22.09
C GLY A 54 9.74 14.67 21.84
N PHE A 55 9.43 13.76 20.92
CA PHE A 55 10.34 12.67 20.53
C PHE A 55 10.09 12.23 19.09
N ALA A 56 11.19 12.22 18.34
CA ALA A 56 11.30 11.67 17.02
C ALA A 56 11.38 10.14 17.07
N SER A 57 10.91 9.51 15.99
CA SER A 57 11.15 8.11 15.64
C SER A 57 10.39 7.06 16.47
N LEU A 58 9.23 6.61 15.96
CA LEU A 58 8.82 5.19 15.99
C LEU A 58 7.55 4.96 15.12
N LYS A 59 7.75 4.27 13.99
CA LYS A 59 6.76 3.44 13.25
C LYS A 59 5.42 4.08 12.84
N ASN A 60 5.50 5.15 12.04
CA ASN A 60 4.36 5.75 11.30
C ASN A 60 3.92 4.97 10.03
N PHE A 61 4.47 3.79 9.74
CA PHE A 61 4.32 3.16 8.42
C PHE A 61 3.04 2.32 8.25
N GLU A 62 2.48 1.73 9.31
CA GLU A 62 1.34 0.80 9.19
C GLU A 62 -0.03 1.48 9.26
N LEU A 63 -0.20 2.52 10.08
CA LEU A 63 -1.47 3.28 10.16
C LEU A 63 -1.72 4.09 8.88
N VAL A 64 -0.66 4.67 8.31
CA VAL A 64 -0.70 5.38 7.02
C VAL A 64 -1.07 4.41 5.89
N ASN A 65 -0.55 3.17 5.92
CA ASN A 65 -0.92 2.16 4.94
C ASN A 65 -2.37 1.68 5.10
N PHE A 66 -2.88 1.53 6.32
CA PHE A 66 -4.28 1.15 6.55
C PHE A 66 -5.26 2.23 6.06
N VAL A 67 -4.99 3.50 6.37
CA VAL A 67 -5.78 4.64 5.86
C VAL A 67 -5.66 4.73 4.34
N ARG A 68 -4.46 4.54 3.77
CA ARG A 68 -4.24 4.56 2.32
C ARG A 68 -4.94 3.40 1.61
N ILE A 69 -5.01 2.21 2.22
CA ILE A 69 -5.75 1.04 1.72
C ILE A 69 -7.26 1.32 1.74
N TYR A 70 -7.77 1.89 2.82
CA TYR A 70 -9.19 2.25 2.94
C TYR A 70 -9.59 3.35 1.95
N VAL A 71 -8.75 4.37 1.77
CA VAL A 71 -8.98 5.50 0.84
C VAL A 71 -8.85 5.08 -0.63
N SER A 72 -7.89 4.22 -0.98
CA SER A 72 -7.74 3.71 -2.36
C SER A 72 -8.93 2.84 -2.80
N SER A 73 -9.62 2.22 -1.84
CA SER A 73 -10.86 1.48 -2.04
C SER A 73 -12.07 2.40 -2.25
N MET A 74 -12.06 3.62 -1.72
CA MET A 74 -13.19 4.56 -1.79
C MET A 74 -13.13 5.45 -3.04
N ASN A 75 -11.92 5.78 -3.52
CA ASN A 75 -11.73 6.67 -4.68
C ASN A 75 -11.90 5.98 -6.05
N ARG A 76 -12.15 4.67 -6.12
CA ARG A 76 -12.36 3.95 -7.39
C ARG A 76 -13.81 3.80 -7.83
N THR A 77 -14.76 4.19 -7.00
CA THR A 77 -16.19 4.20 -7.35
C THR A 77 -16.61 5.39 -8.23
N GLN A 78 -15.68 6.24 -8.68
CA GLN A 78 -16.01 7.41 -9.51
C GLN A 78 -15.19 7.61 -10.79
N ASN A 79 -14.27 6.72 -11.15
CA ASN A 79 -13.55 6.80 -12.43
C ASN A 79 -13.48 5.43 -13.10
N GLU A 80 -14.55 5.06 -13.80
CA GLU A 80 -14.45 4.17 -14.95
C GLU A 80 -13.94 4.99 -16.12
N ASP A 81 -12.71 4.73 -16.56
CA ASP A 81 -12.48 4.21 -17.90
C ASP A 81 -10.99 3.91 -18.17
N THR A 82 -10.78 2.76 -18.82
CA THR A 82 -9.56 2.38 -19.55
C THR A 82 -8.35 1.83 -18.77
N VAL A 83 -8.52 0.68 -18.11
CA VAL A 83 -7.66 -0.50 -18.34
C VAL A 83 -8.52 -1.75 -18.12
N ARG A 84 -8.96 -2.40 -19.21
CA ARG A 84 -9.48 -3.77 -19.15
C ARG A 84 -8.36 -4.68 -18.64
N ASN A 85 -8.29 -4.88 -17.32
CA ASN A 85 -7.46 -5.92 -16.75
C ASN A 85 -8.18 -7.25 -16.99
N SER A 86 -7.63 -8.02 -17.92
CA SER A 86 -7.94 -9.42 -18.15
C SER A 86 -7.94 -10.19 -16.81
N GLY A 87 -9.00 -10.97 -16.62
CA GLY A 87 -9.34 -11.59 -15.35
C GLY A 87 -8.26 -12.49 -14.77
N VAL A 88 -7.94 -12.26 -13.50
CA VAL A 88 -7.61 -13.33 -12.56
C VAL A 88 -8.19 -12.89 -11.23
N GLY A 89 -9.51 -12.96 -11.08
CA GLY A 89 -10.05 -12.97 -9.74
C GLY A 89 -9.53 -14.25 -9.05
N GLY A 90 -9.07 -14.08 -7.83
CA GLY A 90 -8.20 -15.05 -7.19
C GLY A 90 -8.92 -16.36 -6.83
N VAL A 91 -8.24 -17.18 -6.02
CA VAL A 91 -8.87 -18.35 -5.42
C VAL A 91 -9.17 -18.04 -3.96
N CYS A 92 -10.40 -18.30 -3.53
CA CYS A 92 -10.80 -18.35 -2.13
C CYS A 92 -10.92 -19.82 -1.72
N MET A 93 -10.10 -20.25 -0.77
CA MET A 93 -10.22 -21.54 -0.12
C MET A 93 -11.01 -21.36 1.17
N MET A 94 -12.06 -22.15 1.38
CA MET A 94 -12.90 -22.13 2.57
C MET A 94 -12.78 -23.46 3.31
N SER A 95 -12.66 -23.39 4.64
CA SER A 95 -12.62 -24.58 5.49
C SER A 95 -13.92 -25.39 5.34
N ASN A 96 -13.80 -26.70 5.13
CA ASN A 96 -14.95 -27.61 5.17
C ASN A 96 -15.63 -27.63 6.55
N GLN A 97 -14.84 -27.69 7.63
CA GLN A 97 -15.37 -27.69 9.00
C GLN A 97 -16.15 -26.40 9.30
N TRP A 98 -15.54 -25.23 9.10
CA TRP A 98 -16.22 -23.95 9.30
C TRP A 98 -17.50 -23.82 8.47
N ARG A 99 -17.48 -24.30 7.20
CA ARG A 99 -18.66 -24.29 6.31
C ARG A 99 -19.82 -25.09 6.89
N GLU A 100 -19.56 -26.25 7.47
CA GLU A 100 -20.57 -27.15 8.03
C GLU A 100 -21.26 -26.54 9.27
N GLU A 101 -20.58 -25.63 9.96
CA GLU A 101 -21.13 -24.88 11.11
C GLU A 101 -22.05 -23.71 10.68
N GLN A 102 -22.05 -23.32 9.40
CA GLN A 102 -22.82 -22.18 8.92
C GLN A 102 -24.16 -22.57 8.30
N HIS A 103 -25.12 -21.64 8.37
CA HIS A 103 -26.41 -21.79 7.70
C HIS A 103 -26.25 -21.74 6.16
N SER A 104 -26.99 -22.60 5.45
CA SER A 104 -26.91 -22.74 3.99
C SER A 104 -27.15 -21.43 3.21
N SER A 105 -28.02 -20.55 3.72
CA SER A 105 -28.26 -19.24 3.08
C SER A 105 -26.99 -18.37 3.07
N PHE A 106 -26.20 -18.39 4.13
CA PHE A 106 -24.98 -17.60 4.23
C PHE A 106 -23.87 -18.17 3.35
N ILE A 107 -23.75 -19.50 3.27
CA ILE A 107 -22.84 -20.15 2.32
C ILE A 107 -23.20 -19.79 0.87
N ASN A 108 -24.49 -19.74 0.54
CA ASN A 108 -24.95 -19.30 -0.78
C ASN A 108 -24.63 -17.81 -1.03
N PHE A 109 -24.82 -16.93 -0.04
CA PHE A 109 -24.38 -15.54 -0.10
C PHE A 109 -22.88 -15.45 -0.41
N ILE A 110 -22.02 -16.15 0.36
CA ILE A 110 -20.57 -16.17 0.16
C ILE A 110 -20.22 -16.60 -1.26
N SER A 111 -20.80 -17.69 -1.75
CA SER A 111 -20.52 -18.20 -3.10
C SER A 111 -20.90 -17.18 -4.18
N ARG A 112 -22.06 -16.54 -4.07
CA ARG A 112 -22.51 -15.50 -5.01
C ARG A 112 -21.64 -14.25 -4.92
N PHE A 113 -21.31 -13.80 -3.71
CA PHE A 113 -20.49 -12.63 -3.46
C PHE A 113 -19.08 -12.81 -4.00
N LEU A 114 -18.46 -13.99 -3.79
CA LEU A 114 -17.15 -14.32 -4.36
C LEU A 114 -17.19 -14.34 -5.89
N SER A 115 -18.22 -14.95 -6.48
CA SER A 115 -18.39 -15.02 -7.94
C SER A 115 -18.52 -13.61 -8.55
N ALA A 116 -19.31 -12.73 -7.91
CA ALA A 116 -19.45 -11.33 -8.32
C ALA A 116 -18.13 -10.55 -8.21
N ASN A 117 -17.28 -10.91 -7.25
CA ASN A 117 -15.93 -10.34 -7.08
C ASN A 117 -14.83 -11.15 -7.80
N SER A 118 -15.23 -11.98 -8.77
CA SER A 118 -14.34 -12.82 -9.61
C SER A 118 -13.52 -13.88 -8.87
N PHE A 119 -13.77 -14.15 -7.59
CA PHE A 119 -13.08 -15.20 -6.85
C PHE A 119 -13.69 -16.58 -7.12
N ARG A 120 -12.84 -17.58 -7.38
CA ARG A 120 -13.25 -18.98 -7.41
C ARG A 120 -13.24 -19.56 -6.00
N LEU A 121 -14.34 -20.16 -5.58
CA LEU A 121 -14.48 -20.79 -4.26
C LEU A 121 -14.10 -22.27 -4.33
N ASN A 122 -13.15 -22.69 -3.49
CA ASN A 122 -12.77 -24.08 -3.27
C ASN A 122 -13.01 -24.43 -1.79
N VAL A 123 -13.66 -25.56 -1.52
CA VAL A 123 -13.84 -26.06 -0.15
C VAL A 123 -12.77 -27.11 0.13
N VAL A 124 -11.96 -26.90 1.17
CA VAL A 124 -10.78 -27.72 1.48
C VAL A 124 -10.57 -27.83 3.00
N PRO A 125 -9.90 -28.88 3.50
CA PRO A 125 -9.58 -29.01 4.92
C PRO A 125 -8.39 -28.12 5.29
N ILE A 126 -8.66 -26.87 5.67
CA ILE A 126 -7.68 -25.88 6.08
C ILE A 126 -7.90 -25.44 7.53
N ALA A 127 -6.81 -25.06 8.21
CA ALA A 127 -6.87 -24.61 9.60
C ALA A 127 -7.50 -23.21 9.82
N PRO A 128 -7.21 -22.17 8.99
CA PRO A 128 -7.99 -20.93 8.99
C PRO A 128 -9.35 -21.12 8.29
N ASP A 129 -10.28 -20.21 8.52
CA ASP A 129 -11.64 -20.32 7.95
C ASP A 129 -11.63 -20.01 6.46
N PHE A 130 -10.81 -19.03 6.04
CA PHE A 130 -10.58 -18.70 4.64
C PHE A 130 -9.11 -18.46 4.33
N ILE A 131 -8.69 -18.82 3.12
CA ILE A 131 -7.43 -18.39 2.52
C ILE A 131 -7.71 -17.78 1.15
N PHE A 132 -7.31 -16.54 0.96
CA PHE A 132 -7.37 -15.86 -0.33
C PHE A 132 -6.01 -15.85 -0.99
N ASN A 133 -5.95 -16.36 -2.22
CA ASN A 133 -4.80 -16.27 -3.10
C ASN A 133 -5.13 -15.29 -4.22
N CYS A 134 -4.57 -14.07 -4.13
CA CYS A 134 -4.80 -13.01 -5.10
C CYS A 134 -3.52 -12.20 -5.33
N GLY A 135 -3.17 -11.93 -6.59
CA GLY A 135 -2.00 -11.11 -6.93
C GLY A 135 -0.67 -11.67 -6.41
N GLY A 136 -0.54 -13.00 -6.32
CA GLY A 136 0.65 -13.68 -5.80
C GLY A 136 0.83 -13.54 -4.28
N VAL A 137 -0.18 -13.08 -3.54
CA VAL A 137 -0.21 -13.06 -2.08
C VAL A 137 -1.19 -14.12 -1.59
N SER A 138 -0.81 -14.82 -0.52
CA SER A 138 -1.72 -15.68 0.26
C SER A 138 -2.07 -15.00 1.58
N ILE A 139 -3.36 -14.92 1.89
CA ILE A 139 -3.88 -14.20 3.06
C ILE A 139 -4.86 -15.11 3.78
N ALA A 140 -4.60 -15.39 5.05
CA ALA A 140 -5.45 -16.23 5.89
C ALA A 140 -6.38 -15.38 6.75
N PHE A 141 -7.60 -15.88 6.95
CA PHE A 141 -8.61 -15.26 7.78
C PHE A 141 -9.18 -16.26 8.79
N ILE A 142 -9.31 -15.80 10.03
CA ILE A 142 -10.20 -16.40 11.02
C ILE A 142 -11.47 -15.55 11.02
N PHE A 143 -12.63 -16.16 10.76
CA PHE A 143 -13.93 -15.49 10.74
C PHE A 143 -14.81 -15.94 11.90
N VAL A 144 -14.82 -15.13 12.94
CA VAL A 144 -15.56 -15.39 14.18
C VAL A 144 -16.98 -14.83 14.03
N VAL A 145 -17.91 -15.71 13.72
CA VAL A 145 -19.34 -15.38 13.54
C VAL A 145 -20.09 -15.24 14.88
N ASN A 146 -19.65 -15.96 15.91
CA ASN A 146 -20.25 -15.96 17.25
C ASN A 146 -19.18 -15.70 18.30
N TYR A 147 -19.01 -14.44 18.71
CA TYR A 147 -18.11 -14.09 19.80
C TYR A 147 -18.76 -14.44 21.16
N ASN A 148 -18.09 -15.27 21.95
CA ASN A 148 -18.53 -15.62 23.30
C ASN A 148 -17.86 -14.69 24.33
N CYS A 149 -18.65 -13.80 24.94
CA CYS A 149 -18.20 -12.87 25.97
C CYS A 149 -17.70 -13.56 27.25
N ASP A 150 -18.27 -14.72 27.59
CA ASP A 150 -17.95 -15.45 28.82
C ASP A 150 -16.69 -16.31 28.65
N ASN A 151 -16.42 -16.73 27.42
CA ASN A 151 -15.24 -17.53 27.08
C ASN A 151 -14.54 -16.99 25.81
N PRO A 152 -13.82 -15.85 25.92
CA PRO A 152 -13.12 -15.26 24.78
C PRO A 152 -11.82 -16.00 24.39
N GLY A 153 -11.27 -16.80 25.30
CA GLY A 153 -9.93 -17.42 25.16
C GLY A 153 -9.69 -18.25 23.90
N PRO A 154 -10.64 -19.06 23.41
CA PRO A 154 -10.45 -19.87 22.21
C PRO A 154 -10.08 -19.08 20.96
N ILE A 155 -10.68 -17.89 20.76
CA ILE A 155 -10.42 -17.04 19.59
C ILE A 155 -8.97 -16.54 19.62
N PHE A 156 -8.53 -16.03 20.76
CA PHE A 156 -7.18 -15.49 20.94
C PHE A 156 -6.12 -16.60 20.83
N SER A 157 -6.38 -17.75 21.45
CA SER A 157 -5.48 -18.91 21.39
C SER A 157 -5.32 -19.42 19.95
N ARG A 158 -6.44 -19.51 19.19
CA ARG A 158 -6.43 -19.88 17.77
C ARG A 158 -5.67 -18.85 16.93
N ALA A 159 -5.91 -17.56 17.16
CA ALA A 159 -5.22 -16.47 16.47
C ALA A 159 -3.71 -16.50 16.71
N GLN A 160 -3.27 -16.74 17.96
CA GLN A 160 -1.85 -16.83 18.30
C GLN A 160 -1.18 -18.05 17.68
N LYS A 161 -1.86 -19.21 17.67
CA LYS A 161 -1.36 -20.43 17.01
C LYS A 161 -1.16 -20.19 15.51
N LEU A 162 -2.16 -19.65 14.83
CA LEU A 162 -2.11 -19.43 13.38
C LEU A 162 -1.19 -18.28 12.97
N LYS A 163 -0.96 -17.28 13.84
CA LYS A 163 -0.02 -16.17 13.59
C LYS A 163 1.38 -16.65 13.25
N SER A 164 1.82 -17.77 13.84
CA SER A 164 3.15 -18.35 13.56
C SER A 164 3.24 -19.00 12.17
N GLN A 165 2.11 -19.39 11.58
CA GLN A 165 2.04 -20.16 10.35
C GLN A 165 1.79 -19.30 9.11
N PHE A 166 1.17 -18.12 9.29
CA PHE A 166 0.75 -17.25 8.19
C PHE A 166 1.34 -15.84 8.33
N GLY A 167 2.11 -15.41 7.33
CA GLY A 167 2.68 -14.05 7.29
C GLY A 167 1.64 -12.93 7.13
N HIS A 168 0.45 -13.27 6.63
CA HIS A 168 -0.71 -12.37 6.53
C HIS A 168 -1.93 -13.05 7.13
N LEU A 169 -2.16 -12.83 8.43
CA LEU A 169 -3.32 -13.34 9.16
C LEU A 169 -4.19 -12.17 9.64
N TYR A 170 -5.48 -12.30 9.39
CA TYR A 170 -6.52 -11.39 9.87
C TYR A 170 -7.56 -12.15 10.67
N VAL A 171 -8.11 -11.51 11.69
CA VAL A 171 -9.23 -12.04 12.47
C VAL A 171 -10.40 -11.11 12.28
N VAL A 172 -11.45 -11.56 11.60
CA VAL A 172 -12.69 -10.79 11.47
C VAL A 172 -13.68 -11.30 12.50
N VAL A 173 -14.22 -10.40 13.32
CA VAL A 173 -15.09 -10.77 14.45
C VAL A 173 -16.41 -10.02 14.34
N ILE A 174 -17.51 -10.75 14.42
CA ILE A 174 -18.87 -10.18 14.45
C ILE A 174 -19.20 -9.75 15.88
N LEU A 175 -19.43 -8.45 16.04
CA LEU A 175 -19.70 -7.75 17.31
C LEU A 175 -20.89 -6.78 17.09
N PRO A 176 -22.12 -7.29 16.94
CA PRO A 176 -23.31 -6.48 16.66
C PRO A 176 -23.63 -5.46 17.74
N THR A 177 -23.29 -5.74 19.00
CA THR A 177 -23.62 -4.85 20.13
C THR A 177 -22.39 -4.17 20.71
N LYS A 178 -22.64 -3.03 21.36
CA LYS A 178 -21.60 -2.28 22.07
C LYS A 178 -20.99 -3.10 23.20
N GLU A 179 -21.79 -3.87 23.92
CA GLU A 179 -21.36 -4.68 25.06
C GLU A 179 -20.40 -5.79 24.61
N GLN A 180 -20.69 -6.43 23.47
CA GLN A 180 -19.78 -7.40 22.86
C GLN A 180 -18.48 -6.74 22.42
N ASN A 181 -18.54 -5.56 21.81
CA ASN A 181 -17.35 -4.81 21.44
C ASN A 181 -16.51 -4.43 22.67
N ASP A 182 -17.12 -3.90 23.73
CA ASP A 182 -16.44 -3.53 24.97
C ASP A 182 -15.83 -4.76 25.68
N SER A 183 -16.54 -5.90 25.65
CA SER A 183 -16.02 -7.19 26.12
C SER A 183 -14.81 -7.67 25.29
N PHE A 184 -14.91 -7.58 23.97
CA PHE A 184 -13.85 -7.97 23.05
C PHE A 184 -12.60 -7.12 23.24
N VAL A 185 -12.74 -5.80 23.34
CA VAL A 185 -11.63 -4.86 23.57
C VAL A 185 -10.92 -5.18 24.89
N ARG A 186 -11.67 -5.37 25.98
CA ARG A 186 -11.08 -5.77 27.27
C ARG A 186 -10.33 -7.10 27.17
N SER A 187 -10.90 -8.06 26.46
CA SER A 187 -10.27 -9.37 26.25
C SER A 187 -9.01 -9.28 25.39
N TYR A 188 -9.03 -8.49 24.32
CA TYR A 188 -7.86 -8.25 23.46
C TYR A 188 -6.63 -7.83 24.26
N PHE A 189 -6.79 -6.88 25.19
CA PHE A 189 -5.71 -6.45 26.07
C PHE A 189 -5.37 -7.49 27.14
N ARG A 190 -6.36 -8.15 27.74
CA ARG A 190 -6.15 -9.20 28.75
C ARG A 190 -5.32 -10.37 28.22
N PHE A 191 -5.52 -10.75 26.96
CA PHE A 191 -4.78 -11.83 26.31
C PHE A 191 -3.43 -11.37 25.71
N GLY A 192 -3.04 -10.11 25.91
CA GLY A 192 -1.72 -9.61 25.52
C GLY A 192 -1.46 -9.65 24.01
N MET A 193 -2.49 -9.40 23.21
CA MET A 193 -2.35 -9.42 21.75
C MET A 193 -1.45 -8.27 21.26
N ASP A 194 -0.46 -8.61 20.44
CA ASP A 194 0.36 -7.59 19.77
C ASP A 194 -0.49 -6.73 18.84
N ILE A 195 -0.32 -5.41 18.95
CA ILE A 195 -1.00 -4.45 18.08
C ILE A 195 -0.64 -4.76 16.62
N GLY A 196 -1.67 -5.02 15.81
CA GLY A 196 -1.56 -5.28 14.38
C GLY A 196 -1.16 -6.71 13.99
N LYS A 197 -0.83 -7.61 14.93
CA LYS A 197 -0.33 -8.97 14.61
C LYS A 197 -0.97 -10.08 15.46
N PRO A 198 -1.99 -10.82 14.96
CA PRO A 198 -2.73 -10.53 13.72
C PRO A 198 -3.60 -9.29 13.87
N THR A 199 -4.02 -8.72 12.75
CA THR A 199 -4.96 -7.59 12.77
C THR A 199 -6.37 -8.10 13.04
N PHE A 200 -7.04 -7.57 14.06
CA PHE A 200 -8.44 -7.85 14.35
C PHE A 200 -9.34 -6.79 13.70
N VAL A 201 -10.43 -7.23 13.09
CA VAL A 201 -11.34 -6.41 12.30
C VAL A 201 -12.76 -6.64 12.80
N PRO A 202 -13.34 -5.72 13.58
CA PRO A 202 -14.72 -5.84 14.03
C PRO A 202 -15.70 -5.58 12.87
N ALA A 203 -16.83 -6.28 12.86
CA ALA A 203 -17.95 -6.07 11.95
C ALA A 203 -19.29 -6.23 12.70
N LEU A 204 -20.34 -5.57 12.22
CA LEU A 204 -21.64 -5.57 12.89
C LEU A 204 -22.48 -6.81 12.54
N ASP A 205 -22.32 -7.30 11.31
CA ASP A 205 -23.07 -8.44 10.78
C ASP A 205 -22.19 -9.31 9.87
N LEU A 206 -22.72 -10.48 9.54
CA LEU A 206 -22.03 -11.53 8.78
C LEU A 206 -21.64 -11.08 7.36
N GLU A 207 -22.54 -10.38 6.66
CA GLU A 207 -22.31 -9.95 5.28
C GLU A 207 -21.23 -8.87 5.25
N MET A 208 -21.32 -7.87 6.13
CA MET A 208 -20.29 -6.85 6.31
C MET A 208 -18.94 -7.46 6.70
N GLY A 209 -18.93 -8.45 7.59
CA GLY A 209 -17.73 -9.18 7.97
C GLY A 209 -17.06 -9.83 6.76
N PHE A 210 -17.84 -10.52 5.93
CA PHE A 210 -17.33 -11.18 4.74
C PHE A 210 -16.90 -10.18 3.65
N GLU A 211 -17.63 -9.09 3.47
CA GLU A 211 -17.25 -7.99 2.58
C GLU A 211 -15.87 -7.42 2.96
N LYS A 212 -15.62 -7.21 4.26
CA LYS A 212 -14.31 -6.75 4.75
C LYS A 212 -13.20 -7.76 4.43
N ILE A 213 -13.45 -9.06 4.56
CA ILE A 213 -12.51 -10.12 4.17
C ILE A 213 -12.10 -9.96 2.70
N VAL A 214 -13.08 -9.87 1.80
CA VAL A 214 -12.85 -9.74 0.35
C VAL A 214 -12.12 -8.44 0.01
N ARG A 215 -12.48 -7.32 0.64
CA ARG A 215 -11.80 -6.03 0.44
C ARG A 215 -10.34 -6.06 0.88
N ILE A 216 -10.04 -6.65 2.04
CA ILE A 216 -8.66 -6.83 2.51
C ILE A 216 -7.87 -7.70 1.53
N ALA A 217 -8.46 -8.79 1.06
CA ALA A 217 -7.82 -9.68 0.11
C ALA A 217 -7.45 -8.97 -1.21
N HIS A 218 -8.40 -8.21 -1.78
CA HIS A 218 -8.14 -7.42 -2.98
C HIS A 218 -7.06 -6.36 -2.76
N ALA A 219 -7.16 -5.57 -1.68
CA ALA A 219 -6.21 -4.51 -1.41
C ALA A 219 -4.78 -5.04 -1.34
N ARG A 220 -4.57 -6.14 -0.61
CA ARG A 220 -3.26 -6.80 -0.51
C ARG A 220 -2.76 -7.35 -1.84
N GLY A 221 -3.65 -7.96 -2.64
CA GLY A 221 -3.31 -8.45 -3.98
C GLY A 221 -2.89 -7.32 -4.93
N VAL A 222 -3.56 -6.16 -4.87
CA VAL A 222 -3.22 -4.97 -5.68
C VAL A 222 -1.91 -4.34 -5.21
N CYS A 223 -1.69 -4.20 -3.90
CA CYS A 223 -0.46 -3.62 -3.36
C CYS A 223 0.79 -4.42 -3.77
N LYS A 224 0.76 -5.76 -3.77
CA LYS A 224 1.90 -6.55 -4.23
C LYS A 224 2.16 -6.39 -5.73
N LYS A 225 1.11 -6.37 -6.56
CA LYS A 225 1.26 -6.08 -8.00
C LYS A 225 1.94 -4.73 -8.22
N GLN A 226 1.53 -3.70 -7.46
CA GLN A 226 2.15 -2.38 -7.53
C GLN A 226 3.61 -2.38 -7.05
N ASP A 227 3.94 -3.07 -5.95
CA ASP A 227 5.32 -3.19 -5.47
C ASP A 227 6.24 -3.90 -6.47
N ILE A 228 5.72 -4.96 -7.13
CA ILE A 228 6.45 -5.64 -8.21
C ILE A 228 6.67 -4.70 -9.39
N VAL A 229 5.64 -3.97 -9.83
CA VAL A 229 5.76 -3.01 -10.94
C VAL A 229 6.73 -1.88 -10.60
N SER A 230 6.71 -1.35 -9.38
CA SER A 230 7.66 -0.31 -8.98
C SER A 230 9.08 -0.85 -8.90
N LYS A 231 9.29 -2.07 -8.37
CA LYS A 231 10.61 -2.71 -8.35
C LYS A 231 11.14 -2.95 -9.76
N LEU A 232 10.32 -3.49 -10.66
CA LEU A 232 10.70 -3.68 -12.07
C LEU A 232 11.01 -2.34 -12.77
N LYS A 233 10.26 -1.28 -12.44
CA LYS A 233 10.55 0.06 -12.96
C LYS A 233 11.91 0.58 -12.46
N THR A 234 12.18 0.45 -11.17
CA THR A 234 13.47 0.85 -10.57
C THR A 234 14.64 0.00 -11.07
N GLU A 235 14.46 -1.31 -11.24
CA GLU A 235 15.47 -2.19 -11.84
C GLU A 235 15.73 -1.82 -13.29
N ARG A 236 14.69 -1.56 -14.10
CA ARG A 236 14.85 -1.06 -15.47
C ARG A 236 15.61 0.26 -15.50
N GLU A 237 15.28 1.21 -14.62
CA GLU A 237 15.98 2.49 -14.48
C GLU A 237 17.45 2.29 -14.10
N ARG A 238 17.75 1.40 -13.16
CA ARG A 238 19.14 1.06 -12.79
C ARG A 238 19.91 0.40 -13.94
N SER A 239 19.28 -0.52 -14.67
CA SER A 239 19.90 -1.23 -15.78
C SER A 239 20.25 -0.33 -16.97
N VAL A 240 19.56 0.82 -17.14
CA VAL A 240 19.88 1.80 -18.19
C VAL A 240 20.77 2.95 -17.71
N GLN A 241 21.03 3.04 -16.40
CA GLN A 241 21.92 4.03 -15.77
C GLN A 241 23.34 3.50 -15.55
N GLY A 242 23.63 2.25 -15.97
CA GLY A 242 24.97 1.69 -15.91
C GLY A 242 25.98 2.53 -16.70
N LEU A 243 27.16 2.75 -16.13
CA LEU A 243 28.24 3.51 -16.76
C LEU A 243 28.65 2.86 -18.10
N ASP A 244 28.60 1.54 -18.18
CA ASP A 244 28.83 0.74 -19.39
C ASP A 244 27.81 1.05 -20.50
N VAL A 245 26.52 1.16 -20.15
CA VAL A 245 25.45 1.54 -21.09
C VAL A 245 25.63 2.99 -21.54
N TYR A 246 25.96 3.89 -20.61
CA TYR A 246 26.27 5.27 -20.95
C TYR A 246 27.43 5.36 -21.95
N LEU A 247 28.55 4.70 -21.63
CA LEU A 247 29.74 4.70 -22.49
C LEU A 247 29.41 4.12 -23.86
N GLY A 248 28.70 3.00 -23.94
CA GLY A 248 28.30 2.39 -25.20
C GLY A 248 27.39 3.29 -26.07
N VAL A 249 26.48 4.04 -25.46
CA VAL A 249 25.60 4.97 -26.19
C VAL A 249 26.38 6.19 -26.68
N VAL A 250 27.18 6.82 -25.82
CA VAL A 250 27.89 8.06 -26.17
C VAL A 250 29.03 7.78 -27.16
N SER A 251 29.76 6.67 -27.03
CA SER A 251 30.77 6.26 -28.01
C SER A 251 30.19 5.71 -29.32
N SER A 252 28.87 5.54 -29.41
CA SER A 252 28.18 5.23 -30.67
C SER A 252 27.89 6.46 -31.52
N ILE A 253 28.09 7.66 -30.96
CA ILE A 253 28.01 8.92 -31.72
C ILE A 253 29.23 8.97 -32.66
N PRO A 254 29.05 9.28 -33.95
CA PRO A 254 30.18 9.37 -34.88
C PRO A 254 31.28 10.30 -34.34
N HIS A 255 32.53 9.86 -34.46
CA HIS A 255 33.73 10.60 -34.04
C HIS A 255 33.83 10.94 -32.55
N VAL A 256 33.02 10.30 -31.69
CA VAL A 256 33.10 10.41 -30.23
C VAL A 256 33.79 9.18 -29.66
N GLU A 257 34.91 9.36 -28.98
CA GLU A 257 35.70 8.27 -28.41
C GLU A 257 35.30 7.99 -26.96
N THR A 258 35.75 6.85 -26.43
CA THR A 258 35.52 6.46 -25.03
C THR A 258 36.09 7.49 -24.04
N HIS A 259 37.19 8.16 -24.38
CA HIS A 259 37.73 9.26 -23.59
C HIS A 259 36.76 10.44 -23.51
N ASP A 260 36.21 10.86 -24.65
CA ASP A 260 35.23 11.95 -24.74
C ASP A 260 33.95 11.60 -23.97
N ALA A 261 33.49 10.35 -24.07
CA ALA A 261 32.35 9.85 -23.31
C ALA A 261 32.61 9.90 -21.79
N ASN A 262 33.83 9.58 -21.33
CA ASN A 262 34.22 9.71 -19.93
C ASN A 262 34.27 11.19 -19.47
N ALA A 263 34.72 12.10 -20.33
CA ALA A 263 34.69 13.53 -20.01
C ALA A 263 33.24 14.03 -19.85
N LEU A 264 32.33 13.62 -20.74
CA LEU A 264 30.92 14.03 -20.69
C LEU A 264 30.17 13.47 -19.48
N ILE A 265 30.43 12.22 -19.06
CA ILE A 265 29.75 11.68 -17.86
C ILE A 265 30.20 12.40 -16.60
N GLN A 266 31.47 12.80 -16.51
CA GLN A 266 32.01 13.47 -15.33
C GLN A 266 31.51 14.91 -15.19
N THR A 267 31.21 15.57 -16.30
CA THR A 267 30.92 17.02 -16.35
C THR A 267 29.45 17.33 -16.62
N VAL A 268 28.82 16.62 -17.56
CA VAL A 268 27.42 16.80 -17.97
C VAL A 268 26.50 15.76 -17.30
N GLY A 269 27.02 14.59 -16.94
CA GLY A 269 26.37 13.65 -16.02
C GLY A 269 25.38 12.67 -16.62
N SER A 270 24.55 13.06 -17.60
CA SER A 270 23.54 12.15 -18.18
C SER A 270 23.34 12.34 -19.68
N ILE A 271 22.88 11.29 -20.38
CA ILE A 271 22.58 11.34 -21.82
C ILE A 271 21.51 12.41 -22.11
N GLU A 272 20.50 12.54 -21.22
CA GLU A 272 19.47 13.57 -21.36
C GLU A 272 20.06 14.99 -21.25
N ALA A 273 21.00 15.20 -20.33
CA ALA A 273 21.69 16.47 -20.19
C ALA A 273 22.57 16.78 -21.41
N ILE A 274 23.29 15.79 -21.97
CA ILE A 274 24.06 15.96 -23.21
C ILE A 274 23.16 16.33 -24.38
N ALA A 275 22.02 15.65 -24.53
CA ALA A 275 21.07 15.92 -25.62
C ALA A 275 20.52 17.36 -25.57
N LYS A 276 20.41 17.92 -24.37
CA LYS A 276 19.94 19.30 -24.12
C LYS A 276 21.06 20.33 -24.07
N ALA A 277 22.31 19.92 -23.86
CA ALA A 277 23.45 20.83 -23.80
C ALA A 277 23.66 21.53 -25.14
N SER A 278 24.02 22.82 -25.10
CA SER A 278 24.47 23.53 -26.30
C SER A 278 25.92 23.17 -26.61
N LYS A 279 26.36 23.44 -27.84
CA LYS A 279 27.74 23.26 -28.24
C LYS A 279 28.69 24.04 -27.34
N GLU A 280 28.36 25.29 -27.07
CA GLU A 280 29.13 26.23 -26.25
C GLU A 280 29.26 25.67 -24.83
N SER A 281 28.15 25.18 -24.27
CA SER A 281 28.12 24.55 -22.95
C SER A 281 28.98 23.29 -22.87
N ILE A 282 29.07 22.49 -23.93
CA ILE A 282 29.94 21.30 -23.96
C ILE A 282 31.41 21.73 -24.02
N VAL A 283 31.77 22.67 -24.89
CA VAL A 283 33.18 23.11 -25.07
C VAL A 283 33.70 23.86 -23.84
N GLU A 284 32.85 24.65 -23.17
CA GLU A 284 33.26 25.40 -21.98
C GLU A 284 33.52 24.52 -20.75
N ASN A 285 32.81 23.39 -20.64
CA ASN A 285 32.82 22.55 -19.45
C ASN A 285 33.58 21.23 -19.65
N THR A 286 34.08 20.94 -20.85
CA THR A 286 34.79 19.69 -21.18
C THR A 286 35.98 19.93 -22.09
N ASP A 287 36.94 19.00 -22.11
CA ASP A 287 38.11 19.04 -23.01
C ASP A 287 37.79 18.58 -24.45
N ILE A 288 36.51 18.56 -24.83
CA ILE A 288 36.05 18.09 -26.14
C ILE A 288 36.20 19.22 -27.18
N SER A 289 36.71 18.86 -28.36
CA SER A 289 36.89 19.83 -29.44
C SER A 289 35.56 20.41 -29.93
N SER A 290 35.60 21.65 -30.42
CA SER A 290 34.43 22.36 -30.99
C SER A 290 33.74 21.58 -32.11
N GLU A 291 34.50 20.82 -32.91
CA GLU A 291 33.98 19.97 -33.97
C GLU A 291 33.24 18.73 -33.43
N LYS A 292 33.79 18.08 -32.40
CA LYS A 292 33.13 16.95 -31.73
C LYS A 292 31.87 17.41 -30.98
N ALA A 293 31.91 18.56 -30.30
CA ALA A 293 30.77 19.16 -29.62
C ALA A 293 29.63 19.53 -30.60
N GLU A 294 29.96 20.02 -31.79
CA GLU A 294 28.99 20.26 -32.87
C GLU A 294 28.33 18.95 -33.33
N THR A 295 29.13 17.91 -33.55
CA THR A 295 28.66 16.58 -33.96
C THR A 295 27.71 15.97 -32.92
N ILE A 296 28.03 16.08 -31.63
CA ILE A 296 27.15 15.64 -30.53
C ILE A 296 25.83 16.41 -30.53
N SER A 297 25.89 17.75 -30.63
CA SER A 297 24.69 18.61 -30.66
C SER A 297 23.79 18.27 -31.86
N ARG A 298 24.36 18.09 -33.06
CA ARG A 298 23.61 17.69 -34.25
C ARG A 298 23.03 16.28 -34.13
N PHE A 299 23.77 15.33 -33.56
CA PHE A 299 23.30 13.97 -33.38
C PHE A 299 21.99 13.89 -32.57
N PHE A 300 21.80 14.72 -31.56
CA PHE A 300 20.55 14.72 -30.77
C PHE A 300 19.45 15.60 -31.36
N ARG A 301 19.77 16.58 -32.22
CA ARG A 301 18.84 17.64 -32.64
C ARG A 301 18.48 17.61 -34.11
N ASP A 302 19.26 16.94 -34.96
CA ASP A 302 19.04 16.86 -36.40
C ASP A 302 18.65 15.43 -36.82
N PRO A 303 17.36 15.18 -37.14
CA PRO A 303 16.86 13.93 -37.69
C PRO A 303 17.63 13.38 -38.89
N LYS A 304 18.15 14.26 -39.75
CA LYS A 304 18.86 13.84 -40.97
C LYS A 304 20.28 13.35 -40.67
N PHE A 305 20.84 13.81 -39.54
CA PHE A 305 22.22 13.52 -39.16
C PHE A 305 22.35 12.14 -38.51
N TYR A 306 21.50 11.78 -37.54
CA TYR A 306 21.56 10.46 -36.90
C TYR A 306 20.93 9.32 -37.73
N LEU A 307 20.10 9.64 -38.73
CA LEU A 307 19.55 8.66 -39.68
C LEU A 307 20.47 8.44 -40.91
N SER A 308 21.57 9.17 -41.03
CA SER A 308 22.49 9.01 -42.14
C SER A 308 23.21 7.64 -42.07
N PRO A 309 23.38 6.93 -43.20
CA PRO A 309 24.09 5.66 -43.20
C PRO A 309 25.51 5.85 -42.67
N ARG A 310 25.93 5.02 -41.70
CA ARG A 310 27.32 4.98 -41.26
C ARG A 310 28.17 4.52 -42.45
N ILE A 311 28.94 5.44 -43.04
CA ILE A 311 30.01 5.08 -43.97
C ILE A 311 31.14 4.55 -43.09
N CYS A 312 31.27 3.23 -43.05
CA CYS A 312 32.37 2.51 -42.40
C CYS A 312 33.68 2.71 -43.18
#